data_AF-A0A838S6V5-F1
#
_entry.id   AF-A0A838S6V5-F1
#
_cell.length_a   1.000
_cell.length_b   1.000
_cell.length_c   1.000
_cell.angle_alpha   90.00
_cell.angle_beta   90.00
_cell.angle_gamma   90.00
#
_symmetry.space_group_name_H-M   'P 1'
#
loop_
_entity.id
_entity.type
_entity.pdbx_description
1 polymer ?
#
loop_
_entity_poly.entity_id
_entity_poly.type
_entity_poly.pdbx_seq_one_letter_code
_entity_poly.pdbx_strand_id
1 'polypeptide(L)'
;MGNDPAQLRCYLQEGSDEHLWLRRGTIAVSLIGIAAMAATTLFQMGVVRDLPEPPLGNFDTKKANSSEEAYSYGGPDSPIAITTHGVNMVLASMGAADRTRQQPWLPILATLFASAQAVTAGKYLFYTMPKVDKAWCPYCIVDALTHFATVAFTLPEAGAALRRLVGR
;
A
#
# COMPACT_ATOMS: atom_id res chain seq x y z
N MET A 1 -21.30 0.84 14.16
CA MET A 1 -19.90 1.18 14.52
C MET A 1 -19.89 1.56 16.01
N GLY A 2 -20.03 0.58 16.91
CA GLY A 2 -20.42 0.82 18.30
C GLY A 2 -19.26 0.85 19.30
N ASN A 3 -18.31 1.76 19.13
CA ASN A 3 -17.32 2.07 20.19
C ASN A 3 -17.40 3.56 20.50
N ASP A 4 -17.27 3.91 21.77
CA ASP A 4 -17.11 5.30 22.21
C ASP A 4 -15.90 5.93 21.49
N PRO A 5 -16.05 7.06 20.79
CA PRO A 5 -14.94 7.75 20.13
C PRO A 5 -13.73 7.98 21.05
N ALA A 6 -13.95 8.21 22.34
CA ALA A 6 -12.87 8.40 23.30
C ALA A 6 -12.04 7.11 23.50
N GLN A 7 -12.71 5.95 23.57
CA GLN A 7 -12.06 4.65 23.69
C GLN A 7 -11.27 4.29 22.43
N LEU A 8 -11.83 4.55 21.24
CA LEU A 8 -11.12 4.33 19.98
C LEU A 8 -9.86 5.20 19.89
N ARG A 9 -9.97 6.48 20.24
CA ARG A 9 -8.82 7.39 20.27
C ARG A 9 -7.73 6.90 21.21
N CYS A 10 -8.10 6.61 22.46
CA CYS A 10 -7.16 6.11 23.48
C CYS A 10 -6.47 4.84 22.98
N TYR A 11 -7.23 3.89 22.43
CA TYR A 11 -6.67 2.68 21.87
C TYR A 11 -5.67 2.94 20.73
N LEU A 12 -6.01 3.77 19.74
CA LEU A 12 -5.12 4.03 18.61
C LEU A 12 -3.83 4.77 19.02
N GLN A 13 -3.91 5.64 20.03
CA GLN A 13 -2.78 6.45 20.49
C GLN A 13 -1.90 5.72 21.51
N GLU A 14 -2.50 5.02 22.46
CA GLU A 14 -1.82 4.47 23.65
C GLU A 14 -1.79 2.94 23.70
N GLY A 15 -2.56 2.26 22.84
CA GLY A 15 -2.57 0.80 22.77
C GLY A 15 -1.21 0.21 22.39
N SER A 16 -1.00 -1.04 22.81
CA SER A 16 0.29 -1.75 22.69
C SER A 16 0.16 -3.21 22.24
N ASP A 17 -1.01 -3.63 21.77
CA ASP A 17 -1.18 -4.99 21.25
C ASP A 17 -0.43 -5.20 19.92
N GLU A 18 -0.14 -6.47 19.62
CA GLU A 18 0.60 -6.88 18.42
C GLU A 18 -0.11 -6.45 17.13
N HIS A 19 -1.45 -6.57 17.07
CA HIS A 19 -2.21 -6.17 15.88
C HIS A 19 -2.14 -4.66 15.65
N LEU A 20 -2.19 -3.85 16.70
CA LEU A 20 -2.02 -2.40 16.58
C LEU A 20 -0.63 -2.02 16.08
N TRP A 21 0.42 -2.71 16.52
CA TRP A 21 1.77 -2.52 16.00
C TRP A 21 1.85 -2.78 14.50
N LEU A 22 1.25 -3.87 14.01
CA LEU A 22 1.19 -4.17 12.58
C LEU A 22 0.36 -3.14 11.81
N ARG A 23 -0.76 -2.68 12.37
CA ARG A 23 -1.59 -1.61 11.77
C ARG A 23 -0.84 -0.29 11.64
N ARG A 24 -0.04 0.09 12.66
CA ARG A 24 0.86 1.24 12.61
C ARG A 24 1.94 1.04 11.54
N GLY A 25 2.47 -0.17 11.43
CA GLY A 25 3.35 -0.59 10.35
C GLY A 25 2.73 -0.37 8.97
N THR A 26 1.47 -0.80 8.78
CA THR A 26 0.70 -0.57 7.54
C THR A 26 0.58 0.92 7.23
N ILE A 27 0.23 1.75 8.21
CA ILE A 27 0.16 3.21 8.01
C ILE A 27 1.52 3.77 7.59
N ALA A 28 2.59 3.37 8.26
CA ALA A 28 3.94 3.85 7.96
C ALA A 28 4.38 3.47 6.54
N VAL A 29 4.21 2.21 6.13
CA VAL A 29 4.60 1.79 4.77
C VAL A 29 3.71 2.39 3.69
N SER A 30 2.41 2.59 3.95
CA SER A 30 1.52 3.30 3.02
C SER A 30 1.92 4.76 2.85
N LEU A 31 2.35 5.45 3.92
CA LEU A 31 2.88 6.81 3.82
C LEU A 31 4.19 6.87 3.01
N ILE A 32 5.06 5.87 3.15
CA ILE A 32 6.29 5.76 2.34
C ILE A 32 5.93 5.55 0.85
N GLY A 33 4.98 4.66 0.56
CA GLY A 33 4.47 4.43 -0.80
C GLY A 33 3.87 5.70 -1.40
N ILE A 34 3.02 6.41 -0.64
CA ILE A 34 2.46 7.71 -1.04
C ILE A 34 3.57 8.73 -1.32
N ALA A 35 4.59 8.82 -0.49
CA ALA A 35 5.69 9.77 -0.71
C ALA A 35 6.45 9.45 -2.01
N ALA A 36 6.70 8.17 -2.29
CA ALA A 36 7.33 7.74 -3.53
C ALA A 36 6.44 8.06 -4.74
N MET A 37 5.16 7.73 -4.66
CA MET A 37 4.19 7.94 -5.74
C MET A 37 3.80 9.41 -5.94
N ALA A 38 3.92 10.23 -4.91
CA ALA A 38 3.76 11.68 -5.03
C ALA A 38 4.89 12.29 -5.88
N ALA A 39 6.13 11.82 -5.70
CA ALA A 39 7.25 12.26 -6.51
C ALA A 39 7.05 11.89 -8.00
N THR A 40 6.62 10.66 -8.29
CA THR A 40 6.34 10.22 -9.66
C THR A 40 5.11 10.90 -10.25
N THR A 41 4.09 11.21 -9.44
CA THR A 41 2.94 12.02 -9.86
C THR A 41 3.36 13.43 -10.29
N LEU A 42 4.22 14.09 -9.51
CA LEU A 42 4.75 15.42 -9.87
C LEU A 42 5.48 15.39 -11.22
N PHE A 43 6.22 14.31 -11.48
CA PHE A 43 6.88 14.09 -12.75
C PHE A 43 5.88 13.82 -13.90
N GLN A 44 4.94 12.89 -13.73
CA GLN A 44 3.95 12.50 -14.76
C GLN A 44 2.99 13.63 -15.12
N MET A 45 2.69 14.52 -14.19
CA MET A 45 1.88 15.71 -14.41
C MET A 45 2.70 16.89 -14.98
N GLY A 46 4.02 16.72 -15.17
CA GLY A 46 4.91 17.74 -15.71
C GLY A 46 5.20 18.91 -14.77
N VAL A 47 4.88 18.78 -13.47
CA VAL A 47 5.22 19.79 -12.44
C VAL A 47 6.74 19.83 -12.23
N VAL A 48 7.38 18.66 -12.30
CA VAL A 48 8.83 18.50 -12.24
C VAL A 48 9.30 17.79 -13.49
N ARG A 49 10.46 18.21 -14.04
CA ARG A 49 10.98 17.68 -15.31
C ARG A 49 11.82 16.43 -15.16
N ASP A 50 12.52 16.29 -14.05
CA ASP A 50 13.43 15.17 -13.79
C ASP A 50 13.41 14.85 -12.29
N LEU A 51 13.49 13.57 -11.93
CA LEU A 51 13.57 13.10 -10.54
C LEU A 51 15.01 12.71 -10.19
N PRO A 52 15.40 12.74 -8.91
CA PRO A 52 16.69 12.19 -8.48
C PRO A 52 16.80 10.70 -8.82
N GLU A 53 17.81 10.33 -9.62
CA GLU A 53 18.07 8.94 -10.00
C GLU A 53 19.40 8.46 -9.44
N PRO A 54 19.49 7.21 -8.94
CA PRO A 54 20.77 6.61 -8.58
C PRO A 54 21.63 6.40 -9.85
N PRO A 55 22.91 6.81 -9.86
CA PRO A 55 23.76 6.80 -11.07
C PRO A 55 24.28 5.40 -11.46
N LEU A 56 23.57 4.32 -11.14
CA LEU A 56 24.04 2.94 -11.27
C LEU A 56 23.03 2.10 -12.06
N GLY A 57 23.40 1.57 -13.22
CA GLY A 57 22.62 0.56 -13.96
C GLY A 57 21.54 1.12 -14.90
N ASN A 58 20.55 0.29 -15.26
CA ASN A 58 19.44 0.66 -16.16
C ASN A 58 18.30 1.39 -15.43
N PHE A 59 18.63 2.25 -14.45
CA PHE A 59 17.63 3.08 -13.77
C PHE A 59 17.35 4.29 -14.65
N ASP A 60 16.13 4.32 -15.18
CA ASP A 60 15.62 5.39 -16.05
C ASP A 60 14.16 5.60 -15.67
N THR A 61 13.97 6.38 -14.61
CA THR A 61 12.67 6.73 -14.04
C THR A 61 11.86 7.50 -15.06
N LYS A 62 12.53 8.33 -15.85
CA LYS A 62 11.90 9.11 -16.93
C LYS A 62 11.23 8.18 -17.93
N LYS A 63 11.96 7.22 -18.47
CA LYS A 63 11.46 6.25 -19.45
C LYS A 63 10.36 5.35 -18.88
N ALA A 64 10.51 4.87 -17.64
CA ALA A 64 9.51 4.01 -16.99
C ALA A 64 8.20 4.78 -16.73
N ASN A 65 8.27 6.00 -16.20
CA ASN A 65 7.08 6.77 -15.85
C ASN A 65 6.45 7.54 -17.02
N SER A 66 7.14 7.64 -18.16
CA SER A 66 6.59 8.18 -19.40
C SER A 66 6.16 7.10 -20.41
N SER A 67 6.12 5.82 -20.01
CA SER A 67 5.74 4.72 -20.88
C SER A 67 4.24 4.69 -21.14
N GLU A 68 3.79 4.05 -22.21
CA GLU A 68 2.35 3.86 -22.48
C GLU A 68 1.67 3.08 -21.34
N GLU A 69 2.40 2.16 -20.67
CA GLU A 69 1.87 1.41 -19.54
C GLU A 69 1.57 2.34 -18.35
N ALA A 70 2.42 3.34 -18.10
CA ALA A 70 2.23 4.32 -17.02
C ALA A 70 0.97 5.19 -17.20
N TYR A 71 0.37 5.20 -18.40
CA TYR A 71 -0.87 5.89 -18.73
C TYR A 71 -2.00 4.93 -19.18
N SER A 72 -1.79 3.61 -19.07
CA SER A 72 -2.67 2.58 -19.63
C SER A 72 -4.11 2.61 -19.11
N TYR A 73 -4.33 3.20 -17.93
CA TYR A 73 -5.64 3.36 -17.30
C TYR A 73 -6.37 4.66 -17.71
N GLY A 74 -5.91 5.35 -18.76
CA GLY A 74 -6.48 6.62 -19.22
C GLY A 74 -6.03 7.83 -18.38
N GLY A 75 -5.01 7.64 -17.54
CA GLY A 75 -4.41 8.64 -16.68
C GLY A 75 -3.14 8.09 -16.04
N PRO A 76 -2.34 8.94 -15.36
CA PRO A 76 -1.13 8.52 -14.70
C PRO A 76 -1.40 7.45 -13.63
N ASP A 77 -0.56 6.42 -13.59
CA ASP A 77 -0.63 5.32 -12.64
C ASP A 77 -0.36 5.74 -11.18
N SER A 78 0.48 6.76 -10.98
CA SER A 78 0.99 7.13 -9.66
C SER A 78 -0.10 7.70 -8.74
N PRO A 79 -1.04 8.56 -9.19
CA PRO A 79 -2.21 8.96 -8.40
C PRO A 79 -3.14 7.80 -8.02
N ILE A 80 -3.23 6.77 -8.86
CA ILE A 80 -4.02 5.56 -8.56
C ILE A 80 -3.35 4.80 -7.42
N ALA A 81 -2.02 4.67 -7.44
CA ALA A 81 -1.25 4.06 -6.35
C ALA A 81 -1.39 4.86 -5.03
N ILE A 82 -1.34 6.19 -5.07
CA ILE A 82 -1.59 7.05 -3.89
C ILE A 82 -2.98 6.76 -3.29
N THR A 83 -4.01 6.70 -4.12
CA THR A 83 -5.39 6.43 -3.68
C THR A 83 -5.49 5.06 -3.02
N THR A 84 -4.85 4.07 -3.63
CA THR A 84 -4.76 2.69 -3.13
C THR A 84 -4.13 2.62 -1.74
N HIS A 85 -3.02 3.30 -1.51
CA HIS A 85 -2.40 3.42 -0.19
C HIS A 85 -3.28 4.16 0.81
N GLY A 86 -3.99 5.21 0.38
CA GLY A 86 -4.96 5.91 1.20
C GLY A 86 -6.07 4.98 1.72
N VAL A 87 -6.59 4.09 0.87
CA VAL A 87 -7.58 3.08 1.29
C VAL A 87 -6.97 2.10 2.30
N ASN A 88 -5.72 1.66 2.13
CA ASN A 88 -5.04 0.82 3.12
C ASN A 88 -4.93 1.52 4.49
N MET A 89 -4.60 2.81 4.51
CA MET A 89 -4.55 3.61 5.75
C MET A 89 -5.92 3.72 6.43
N VAL A 90 -6.99 3.91 5.65
CA VAL A 90 -8.37 3.94 6.17
C VAL A 90 -8.70 2.59 6.81
N LEU A 91 -8.48 1.48 6.09
CA LEU A 91 -8.77 0.13 6.61
C LEU A 91 -7.90 -0.22 7.83
N ALA A 92 -6.64 0.24 7.87
CA ALA A 92 -5.76 0.05 9.02
C ALA A 92 -6.18 0.89 10.24
N SER A 93 -6.73 2.09 10.04
CA SER A 93 -7.16 2.97 11.15
C SER A 93 -8.55 2.65 11.70
N MET A 94 -9.39 1.93 10.95
CA MET A 94 -10.74 1.56 11.38
C MET A 94 -10.78 0.42 12.43
N GLY A 95 -11.71 0.50 13.37
CA GLY A 95 -12.00 -0.56 14.34
C GLY A 95 -11.15 -0.51 15.62
N ALA A 96 -11.80 -0.83 16.74
CA ALA A 96 -11.18 -0.89 18.07
C ALA A 96 -10.37 -2.19 18.28
N ALA A 97 -9.79 -2.37 19.47
CA ALA A 97 -8.97 -3.52 19.85
C ALA A 97 -9.59 -4.88 19.48
N ASP A 98 -10.89 -5.04 19.74
CA ASP A 98 -11.62 -6.28 19.48
C ASP A 98 -12.20 -6.37 18.05
N ARG A 99 -11.66 -5.64 17.06
CA ARG A 99 -12.22 -5.64 15.69
C ARG A 99 -12.21 -7.02 15.04
N THR A 100 -11.25 -7.89 15.37
CA THR A 100 -11.26 -9.30 14.92
C THR A 100 -12.46 -10.09 15.42
N ARG A 101 -13.06 -9.69 16.56
CA ARG A 101 -14.23 -10.33 17.16
C ARG A 101 -15.53 -9.69 16.71
N GLN A 102 -15.59 -8.35 16.76
CA GLN A 102 -16.81 -7.59 16.49
C GLN A 102 -17.03 -7.35 15.00
N GLN A 103 -15.96 -7.28 14.21
CA GLN A 103 -15.95 -6.89 12.81
C GLN A 103 -14.93 -7.72 12.00
N PRO A 104 -15.02 -9.06 12.00
CA PRO A 104 -14.04 -9.93 11.34
C PRO A 104 -13.91 -9.68 9.82
N TRP A 105 -14.94 -9.12 9.19
CA TRP A 105 -14.92 -8.74 7.77
C TRP A 105 -13.88 -7.64 7.47
N LEU A 106 -13.57 -6.76 8.43
CA LEU A 106 -12.68 -5.63 8.22
C LEU A 106 -11.21 -6.05 8.00
N PRO A 107 -10.57 -6.86 8.87
CA PRO A 107 -9.20 -7.33 8.61
C PRO A 107 -9.12 -8.25 7.38
N ILE A 108 -10.17 -9.02 7.09
CA ILE A 108 -10.26 -9.83 5.87
C ILE A 108 -10.28 -8.94 4.63
N LEU A 109 -11.11 -7.90 4.62
CA LEU A 109 -11.17 -6.93 3.53
C LEU A 109 -9.83 -6.21 3.35
N ALA A 110 -9.20 -5.78 4.44
CA ALA A 110 -7.88 -5.15 4.40
C ALA A 110 -6.83 -6.05 3.73
N THR A 111 -6.79 -7.33 4.11
CA THR A 111 -5.84 -8.30 3.53
C THR A 111 -6.17 -8.61 2.07
N LEU A 112 -7.45 -8.78 1.73
CA LEU A 112 -7.89 -9.04 0.36
C LEU A 112 -7.52 -7.87 -0.56
N PHE A 113 -7.79 -6.65 -0.12
CA PHE A 113 -7.49 -5.43 -0.86
C PHE A 113 -5.97 -5.27 -1.03
N ALA A 114 -5.19 -5.42 0.05
CA ALA A 114 -3.73 -5.40 -0.01
C ALA A 114 -3.15 -6.49 -0.94
N SER A 115 -3.72 -7.69 -0.92
CA SER A 115 -3.26 -8.82 -1.75
C SER A 115 -3.48 -8.56 -3.23
N ALA A 116 -4.64 -8.00 -3.60
CA ALA A 116 -4.92 -7.61 -4.97
C ALA A 116 -3.89 -6.61 -5.51
N GLN A 117 -3.49 -5.64 -4.67
CA GLN A 117 -2.47 -4.66 -5.03
C GLN A 117 -1.09 -5.29 -5.16
N ALA A 118 -0.70 -6.17 -4.24
CA ALA A 118 0.59 -6.86 -4.28
C ALA A 118 0.74 -7.73 -5.54
N VAL A 119 -0.36 -8.31 -6.04
CA VAL A 119 -0.36 -9.02 -7.33
C VAL A 119 -0.06 -8.05 -8.49
N THR A 120 -0.73 -6.90 -8.53
CA THR A 120 -0.47 -5.87 -9.55
C THR A 120 0.96 -5.33 -9.46
N ALA A 121 1.42 -5.01 -8.25
CA ALA A 121 2.78 -4.55 -7.99
C ALA A 121 3.83 -5.61 -8.37
N GLY A 122 3.56 -6.89 -8.10
CA GLY A 122 4.41 -8.00 -8.52
C GLY A 122 4.49 -8.16 -10.03
N LYS A 123 3.36 -8.06 -10.73
CA LYS A 123 3.35 -8.04 -12.21
C LYS A 123 4.21 -6.89 -12.73
N TYR A 124 4.06 -5.69 -12.17
CA TYR A 124 4.81 -4.52 -12.60
C TYR A 124 6.33 -4.68 -12.35
N LEU A 125 6.71 -5.14 -11.15
CA LEU A 125 8.11 -5.35 -10.73
C LEU A 125 8.83 -6.47 -11.49
N PHE A 126 8.16 -7.61 -11.74
CA PHE A 126 8.79 -8.79 -12.32
C PHE A 126 8.57 -8.95 -13.83
N TYR A 127 7.59 -8.27 -14.40
CA TYR A 127 7.27 -8.36 -15.83
C TYR A 127 7.40 -7.00 -16.54
N THR A 128 6.64 -5.99 -16.14
CA THR A 128 6.60 -4.72 -16.87
C THR A 128 7.95 -4.00 -16.89
N MET A 129 8.52 -3.68 -15.73
CA MET A 129 9.82 -2.99 -15.65
C MET A 129 10.96 -3.74 -16.38
N PRO A 130 11.19 -5.05 -16.15
CA PRO A 130 12.32 -5.74 -16.76
C PRO A 130 12.09 -6.17 -18.22
N LYS A 131 10.86 -6.53 -18.62
CA LYS A 131 10.58 -7.12 -19.94
C LYS A 131 9.98 -6.12 -20.92
N VAL A 132 9.09 -5.24 -20.47
CA VAL A 132 8.36 -4.28 -21.32
C VAL A 132 9.15 -2.98 -21.42
N ASP A 133 9.31 -2.28 -20.31
CA ASP A 133 9.94 -0.95 -20.30
C ASP A 133 11.47 -1.04 -20.39
N LYS A 134 12.04 -2.16 -19.93
CA LYS A 134 13.50 -2.39 -19.81
C LYS A 134 14.19 -1.24 -19.06
N ALA A 135 13.50 -0.70 -18.07
CA ALA A 135 13.91 0.44 -17.27
C ALA A 135 13.46 0.22 -15.83
N TRP A 136 14.30 0.60 -14.88
CA TRP A 136 14.00 0.47 -13.45
C TRP A 136 13.67 1.83 -12.86
N CYS A 137 12.54 1.90 -12.16
CA CYS A 137 12.11 3.08 -11.43
C CYS A 137 12.29 2.83 -9.93
N PRO A 138 13.21 3.53 -9.24
CA PRO A 138 13.48 3.26 -7.82
C PRO A 138 12.25 3.58 -6.95
N TYR A 139 11.50 4.62 -7.30
CA TYR A 139 10.24 4.98 -6.63
C TYR A 139 9.18 3.89 -6.75
N CYS A 140 9.07 3.27 -7.92
CA CYS A 140 8.13 2.20 -8.22
C CYS A 140 8.53 0.89 -7.53
N ILE A 141 9.82 0.63 -7.36
CA ILE A 141 10.32 -0.49 -6.56
C ILE A 141 9.96 -0.27 -5.08
N VAL A 142 10.21 0.93 -4.54
CA VAL A 142 9.85 1.27 -3.16
C VAL A 142 8.35 1.07 -2.96
N ASP A 143 7.52 1.61 -3.86
CA ASP A 143 6.08 1.43 -3.83
C ASP A 143 5.67 -0.05 -3.86
N ALA A 144 6.21 -0.84 -4.78
CA ALA A 144 5.93 -2.27 -4.86
C ALA A 144 6.29 -3.01 -3.56
N LEU A 145 7.43 -2.69 -2.93
CA LEU A 145 7.82 -3.25 -1.64
C LEU A 145 6.82 -2.88 -0.53
N THR A 146 6.28 -1.67 -0.53
CA THR A 146 5.28 -1.24 0.46
C THR A 146 3.96 -2.01 0.33
N HIS A 147 3.56 -2.39 -0.90
CA HIS A 147 2.40 -3.27 -1.10
C HIS A 147 2.63 -4.67 -0.51
N PHE A 148 3.80 -5.27 -0.74
CA PHE A 148 4.15 -6.56 -0.14
C PHE A 148 4.21 -6.49 1.40
N ALA A 149 4.80 -5.43 1.95
CA ALA A 149 4.84 -5.19 3.39
C ALA A 149 3.43 -5.04 3.98
N THR A 150 2.53 -4.35 3.27
CA THR A 150 1.14 -4.17 3.69
C THR A 150 0.38 -5.50 3.78
N VAL A 151 0.60 -6.41 2.83
CA VAL A 151 0.06 -7.78 2.90
C VAL A 151 0.63 -8.52 4.11
N ALA A 152 1.95 -8.49 4.29
CA ALA A 152 2.60 -9.16 5.42
C ALA A 152 2.06 -8.69 6.78
N PHE A 153 1.77 -7.39 6.93
CA PHE A 153 1.24 -6.82 8.16
C PHE A 153 -0.25 -7.08 8.39
N THR A 154 -1.05 -7.21 7.33
CA THR A 154 -2.50 -7.44 7.44
C THR A 154 -2.85 -8.92 7.63
N LEU A 155 -2.02 -9.83 7.13
CA LEU A 155 -2.23 -11.29 7.18
C LEU A 155 -2.47 -11.87 8.59
N PRO A 156 -1.68 -11.55 9.64
CA PRO A 156 -1.88 -12.16 10.97
C PRO A 156 -3.25 -11.86 11.56
N GLU A 157 -3.74 -10.63 11.37
CA GLU A 157 -5.04 -10.21 11.90
C GLU A 157 -6.20 -10.84 11.11
N ALA A 158 -6.08 -10.93 9.78
CA ALA A 158 -7.06 -11.66 8.97
C ALA A 158 -7.10 -13.15 9.29
N GLY A 159 -5.94 -13.78 9.54
CA GLY A 159 -5.87 -15.18 9.98
C GLY A 159 -6.53 -15.40 11.33
N ALA A 160 -6.42 -14.44 12.26
CA ALA A 160 -7.16 -14.48 13.53
C ALA A 160 -8.68 -14.34 13.31
N ALA A 161 -9.11 -13.45 12.43
CA ALA A 161 -10.53 -13.26 12.09
C ALA A 161 -11.13 -14.47 11.37
N LEU A 162 -10.41 -15.06 10.40
CA LEU A 162 -10.84 -16.26 9.67
C LEU A 162 -11.00 -17.47 10.58
N ARG A 163 -10.04 -17.72 11.48
CA ARG A 163 -10.15 -18.81 12.46
C ARG A 163 -11.41 -18.70 13.33
N ARG A 164 -11.87 -17.48 13.62
CA ARG A 164 -13.12 -17.25 14.35
C ARG A 164 -14.38 -17.50 13.53
N LEU A 165 -14.33 -17.26 12.22
CA LEU A 165 -15.45 -17.50 11.32
C LEU A 165 -15.58 -18.98 10.96
N VAL A 166 -14.45 -19.68 10.79
CA VAL A 166 -14.40 -21.10 10.39
C VAL A 166 -14.46 -22.05 11.58
N GLY A 167 -13.95 -21.64 12.76
CA GLY A 167 -14.01 -22.41 14.01
C GLY A 167 -15.31 -22.23 14.81
N ARG A 168 -16.35 -21.67 14.19
CA ARG A 168 -17.74 -21.65 14.66
C ARG A 168 -18.53 -22.69 13.88
#